data_AF-A0A4Y7TEP3-F1
#
_entry.id   AF-A0A4Y7TEP3-F1
#
_cell.length_a   1.000
_cell.length_b   1.000
_cell.length_c   1.000
_cell.angle_alpha   90.00
_cell.angle_beta   90.00
_cell.angle_gamma   90.00
#
_symmetry.space_group_name_H-M   'P 1'
#
loop_
_entity.id
_entity.type
_entity.pdbx_description
1 polymer ?
#
loop_
_entity_poly.entity_id
_entity_poly.type
_entity_poly.pdbx_seq_one_letter_code
_entity_poly.pdbx_strand_id
1 'polypeptide(L)'
;MAKLRELMKKLEEEVVGEDGEKRMVQPTIMQEPFRSFFRTAVSVYLPNVLGAKGDVLGLDRKVGCGCVDCAELDEWIRGPEVRCQFESSLGRDRLNHTEERLAEADTQDSIDMYDGVETIRPRSLILEKNTEVVKKYTWVGRQAEAVRFMRHAVLGGEEEMRELLGKGAYERAVKAVHGVRPFELGDLGEGKQNEGCESEPRDVTTAAGGDSEGRQDEDMSVVVGMPADESIIALANNQEASEEHVVKRKREI
;
A
#
# COMPACT_ATOMS: atom_id res chain seq x y z
N MET A 1 -35.68 -3.18 12.00
CA MET A 1 -35.64 -4.23 10.95
C MET A 1 -36.73 -4.10 9.89
N ALA A 2 -38.02 -3.90 10.22
CA ALA A 2 -39.09 -3.76 9.21
C ALA A 2 -38.89 -2.56 8.27
N LYS A 3 -38.52 -1.39 8.82
CA LYS A 3 -38.26 -0.16 8.07
C LYS A 3 -37.07 -0.28 7.10
N LEU A 4 -36.05 -1.09 7.44
CA LEU A 4 -34.90 -1.37 6.57
C LEU A 4 -35.28 -2.28 5.41
N ARG A 5 -36.11 -3.31 5.68
CA ARG A 5 -36.67 -4.17 4.63
C ARG A 5 -37.55 -3.39 3.65
N GLU A 6 -38.35 -2.45 4.15
CA GLU A 6 -39.19 -1.60 3.31
C GLU A 6 -38.38 -0.64 2.45
N LEU A 7 -37.27 -0.10 2.98
CA LEU A 7 -36.34 0.73 2.22
C LEU A 7 -35.57 -0.08 1.17
N MET A 8 -35.10 -1.27 1.51
CA MET A 8 -34.46 -2.20 0.56
C MET A 8 -35.42 -2.53 -0.59
N LYS A 9 -36.69 -2.82 -0.29
CA LYS A 9 -37.72 -3.11 -1.29
C LYS A 9 -38.11 -1.88 -2.14
N LYS A 10 -37.94 -0.66 -1.63
CA LYS A 10 -38.11 0.57 -2.41
C LYS A 10 -36.92 0.90 -3.29
N LEU A 11 -35.72 0.44 -2.93
CA LEU A 11 -34.50 0.54 -3.74
C LEU A 11 -34.48 -0.49 -4.87
N GLU A 12 -35.27 -1.56 -4.76
CA GLU A 12 -35.57 -2.51 -5.84
C GLU A 12 -36.57 -1.89 -6.86
N GLU A 13 -36.23 -0.75 -7.46
CA GLU A 13 -36.99 -0.25 -8.61
C GLU A 13 -36.83 -1.24 -9.78
N GLU A 14 -37.92 -1.94 -10.11
CA GLU A 14 -38.01 -2.79 -11.30
C GLU A 14 -37.95 -1.91 -12.55
N VAL A 15 -36.78 -1.81 -13.17
CA VAL A 15 -36.67 -1.25 -14.52
C VAL A 15 -37.12 -2.34 -15.49
N VAL A 16 -38.29 -2.12 -16.10
CA VAL A 16 -38.79 -2.96 -17.19
C VAL A 16 -38.05 -2.52 -18.46
N GLY A 17 -37.22 -3.40 -19.03
CA GLY A 17 -36.55 -3.14 -20.31
C GLY A 17 -37.56 -2.98 -21.45
N GLU A 18 -37.14 -2.42 -22.59
CA GLU A 18 -37.97 -2.28 -23.79
C GLU A 18 -38.48 -3.63 -24.33
N ASP A 19 -37.82 -4.73 -23.96
CA ASP A 19 -38.19 -6.12 -24.25
C ASP A 19 -39.21 -6.71 -23.25
N GLY A 20 -39.61 -5.95 -22.23
CA GLY A 20 -40.47 -6.42 -21.14
C GLY A 20 -39.75 -7.32 -20.14
N GLU A 21 -38.43 -7.50 -20.27
CA GLU A 21 -37.64 -8.32 -19.36
C GLU A 21 -37.35 -7.51 -18.09
N LYS A 22 -37.78 -8.04 -16.94
CA LYS A 22 -37.51 -7.44 -15.64
C LYS A 22 -36.04 -7.65 -15.32
N ARG A 23 -35.23 -6.58 -15.39
CA ARG A 23 -33.85 -6.63 -14.92
C ARG A 23 -33.73 -5.91 -13.59
N MET A 24 -33.19 -6.62 -12.61
CA MET A 24 -32.83 -6.04 -11.34
C MET A 24 -31.62 -5.13 -11.58
N VAL A 25 -31.82 -3.81 -11.61
CA VAL A 25 -30.71 -2.86 -11.69
C VAL A 25 -30.06 -2.84 -10.33
N GLN A 26 -28.91 -3.51 -10.20
CA GLN A 26 -28.16 -3.41 -8.95
C GLN A 26 -27.75 -1.94 -8.75
N PRO A 27 -27.95 -1.38 -7.55
CA PRO A 27 -27.51 -0.03 -7.25
C PRO A 27 -26.03 0.07 -7.57
N THR A 28 -25.71 0.82 -8.62
CA THR A 28 -24.34 0.92 -9.10
C THR A 28 -23.60 1.82 -8.12
N ILE A 29 -22.40 1.43 -7.70
CA ILE A 29 -21.51 2.24 -6.84
C ILE A 29 -21.20 3.63 -7.42
N MET A 30 -21.53 3.82 -8.71
CA MET A 30 -21.38 5.06 -9.49
C MET A 30 -22.48 6.09 -9.21
N GLN A 31 -23.57 5.70 -8.55
CA GLN A 31 -24.67 6.59 -8.21
C GLN A 31 -24.48 7.21 -6.82
N GLU A 32 -24.99 8.42 -6.64
CA GLU A 32 -25.04 9.05 -5.32
C GLU A 32 -26.02 8.30 -4.40
N PRO A 33 -25.71 8.15 -3.10
CA PRO A 33 -24.59 8.74 -2.36
C PRO A 33 -23.31 7.86 -2.34
N PHE A 34 -23.34 6.68 -2.97
CA PHE A 34 -22.24 5.71 -2.91
C PHE A 34 -20.98 6.24 -3.59
N ARG A 35 -21.15 6.93 -4.73
CA ARG A 35 -20.05 7.54 -5.46
C ARG A 35 -19.21 8.46 -4.57
N SER A 36 -19.87 9.42 -3.89
CA SER A 36 -19.22 10.32 -2.94
C SER A 36 -18.57 9.59 -1.77
N PHE A 37 -19.25 8.58 -1.22
CA PHE A 37 -18.71 7.76 -0.14
C PHE A 37 -17.42 7.04 -0.54
N PHE A 38 -17.42 6.30 -1.65
CA PHE A 38 -16.24 5.55 -2.07
C PHE A 38 -15.10 6.46 -2.51
N ARG A 39 -15.39 7.57 -3.19
CA ARG A 39 -14.39 8.59 -3.51
C ARG A 39 -13.72 9.12 -2.23
N THR A 40 -14.50 9.41 -1.19
CA THR A 40 -13.99 9.83 0.12
C THR A 40 -13.17 8.73 0.79
N ALA A 41 -13.66 7.48 0.76
CA ALA A 41 -12.95 6.34 1.33
C ALA A 41 -11.57 6.15 0.68
N VAL A 42 -11.49 6.21 -0.65
CA VAL A 42 -10.21 6.17 -1.38
C VAL A 42 -9.32 7.36 -1.02
N SER A 43 -9.91 8.56 -0.90
CA SER A 43 -9.19 9.80 -0.52
C SER A 43 -8.49 9.69 0.82
N VAL A 44 -9.14 9.05 1.79
CA VAL A 44 -8.62 8.90 3.14
C VAL A 44 -7.68 7.70 3.23
N TYR A 45 -7.98 6.62 2.51
CA TYR A 45 -7.22 5.38 2.60
C TYR A 45 -5.83 5.49 1.95
N LEU A 46 -5.73 6.01 0.72
CA LEU A 46 -4.45 6.05 -0.01
C LEU A 46 -3.34 6.85 0.69
N PRO A 47 -3.57 8.07 1.22
CA PRO A 47 -2.55 8.77 2.01
C PRO A 47 -2.13 7.99 3.25
N ASN A 48 -3.07 7.32 3.93
CA ASN A 48 -2.77 6.58 5.16
C ASN A 48 -1.93 5.33 4.90
N VAL A 49 -2.20 4.61 3.81
CA VAL A 49 -1.46 3.39 3.48
C VAL A 49 -0.13 3.70 2.82
N LEU A 50 -0.12 4.58 1.82
CA LEU A 50 1.12 4.89 1.11
C LEU A 50 2.01 5.79 1.98
N GLY A 51 1.46 6.85 2.56
CA GLY A 51 2.25 7.90 3.21
C GLY A 51 3.23 8.57 2.26
N ALA A 52 4.18 9.34 2.80
CA ALA A 52 5.35 9.75 2.02
C ALA A 52 6.33 8.57 1.94
N LYS A 53 6.96 8.38 0.78
CA LYS A 53 7.96 7.31 0.58
C LYS A 53 9.13 7.40 1.57
N GLY A 54 9.48 8.62 2.02
CA GLY A 54 10.50 8.86 3.05
C GLY A 54 10.04 8.63 4.49
N ASP A 55 8.72 8.56 4.72
CA ASP A 55 8.10 8.40 6.03
C ASP A 55 7.67 6.95 6.28
N VAL A 56 8.29 5.99 5.59
CA VAL A 56 8.21 4.60 6.01
C VAL A 56 8.98 4.51 7.31
N LEU A 57 8.27 4.81 8.42
CA LEU A 57 8.78 4.65 9.77
C LEU A 57 9.24 3.20 9.87
N GLY A 58 10.55 3.00 10.04
CA GLY A 58 11.06 1.70 10.43
C GLY A 58 10.33 1.24 11.70
N LEU A 59 10.35 -0.06 11.96
CA LEU A 59 9.89 -0.58 13.25
C LEU A 59 10.79 0.02 14.33
N ASP A 60 10.40 1.16 14.94
CA ASP A 60 11.20 1.89 15.94
C ASP A 60 11.23 1.11 17.26
N ARG A 61 11.91 -0.03 17.22
CA ARG A 61 12.00 -1.00 18.29
C ARG A 61 13.46 -1.27 18.55
N LYS A 62 13.76 -1.34 19.84
CA LYS A 62 15.06 -1.70 20.36
C LYS A 62 14.85 -2.81 21.38
N VAL A 63 15.39 -3.97 21.06
CA VAL A 63 15.43 -5.16 21.93
C VAL A 63 16.78 -5.21 22.65
N GLY A 64 17.80 -4.62 22.03
CA GLY A 64 19.18 -4.80 22.42
C GLY A 64 19.65 -4.08 23.68
N CYS A 65 20.52 -4.76 24.43
CA CYS A 65 21.29 -4.17 25.52
C CYS A 65 22.56 -3.41 25.05
N GLY A 66 22.81 -3.37 23.73
CA GLY A 66 23.97 -2.71 23.12
C GLY A 66 25.18 -3.62 22.86
N CYS A 67 25.10 -4.92 23.16
CA CYS A 67 26.11 -5.88 22.71
C CYS A 67 26.03 -6.12 21.19
N VAL A 68 27.04 -6.77 20.60
CA VAL A 68 27.12 -6.98 19.14
C VAL A 68 25.92 -7.78 18.62
N ASP A 69 25.52 -8.87 19.30
CA ASP A 69 24.36 -9.69 18.87
C ASP A 69 23.06 -8.90 18.93
N CYS A 70 22.91 -8.11 19.99
CA CYS A 70 21.77 -7.22 20.18
C CYS A 70 21.71 -6.12 19.12
N ALA A 71 22.86 -5.59 18.69
CA ALA A 71 22.91 -4.57 17.64
C ALA A 71 22.49 -5.15 16.28
N GLU A 72 22.98 -6.35 15.95
CA GLU A 72 22.55 -7.10 14.75
C GLU A 72 21.05 -7.44 14.82
N LEU A 73 20.55 -7.83 15.99
CA LEU A 73 19.11 -8.05 16.20
C LEU A 73 18.30 -6.76 16.04
N ASP A 74 18.74 -5.65 16.63
CA ASP A 74 18.06 -4.35 16.52
C ASP A 74 18.06 -3.82 15.07
N GLU A 75 19.14 -4.07 14.32
CA GLU A 75 19.20 -3.76 12.90
C GLU A 75 18.23 -4.63 12.11
N TRP A 76 18.25 -5.95 12.33
CA TRP A 76 17.32 -6.85 11.68
C TRP A 76 15.87 -6.49 12.00
N ILE A 77 15.50 -6.24 13.27
CA ILE A 77 14.14 -5.87 13.67
C ILE A 77 13.67 -4.62 12.95
N ARG A 78 14.53 -3.60 12.85
CA ARG A 78 14.23 -2.35 12.13
C ARG A 78 14.17 -2.53 10.61
N GLY A 79 14.88 -3.50 10.07
CA GLY A 79 14.97 -3.79 8.64
C GLY A 79 13.71 -4.44 8.05
N PRO A 80 13.58 -4.45 6.72
CA PRO A 80 12.48 -5.09 6.00
C PRO A 80 12.63 -6.63 5.91
N GLU A 81 13.76 -7.19 6.33
CA GLU A 81 14.05 -8.61 6.20
C GLU A 81 13.08 -9.42 7.08
N VAL A 82 12.37 -10.36 6.45
CA VAL A 82 11.38 -11.22 7.13
C VAL A 82 12.07 -12.28 7.99
N ARG A 83 13.22 -12.79 7.54
CA ARG A 83 13.90 -13.91 8.18
C ARG A 83 15.35 -13.58 8.45
N CYS A 84 15.82 -13.92 9.65
CA CYS A 84 17.23 -13.88 10.00
C CYS A 84 17.64 -15.19 10.65
N GLN A 85 18.88 -15.61 10.39
CA GLN A 85 19.49 -16.75 11.05
C GLN A 85 20.69 -16.24 11.85
N PHE A 86 20.56 -16.29 13.18
CA PHE A 86 21.66 -16.02 14.09
C PHE A 86 22.46 -17.29 14.28
N GLU A 87 23.58 -17.37 13.57
CA GLU A 87 24.60 -18.39 13.79
C GLU A 87 25.55 -17.91 14.89
N SER A 88 25.28 -18.30 16.14
CA SER A 88 26.27 -18.10 17.20
C SER A 88 27.35 -19.16 17.09
N SER A 89 28.37 -18.87 16.28
CA SER A 89 29.65 -19.56 16.35
C SER A 89 30.31 -19.44 17.74
N LEU A 90 29.82 -18.53 18.58
CA LEU A 90 30.41 -18.07 19.84
C LEU A 90 29.72 -18.60 21.11
N GLY A 91 28.85 -19.62 21.00
CA GLY A 91 28.40 -20.44 22.14
C GLY A 91 26.97 -20.17 22.64
N ARG A 92 26.52 -21.02 23.56
CA ARG A 92 25.14 -21.12 24.06
C ARG A 92 24.68 -19.89 24.83
N ASP A 93 25.59 -19.24 25.56
CA ASP A 93 25.24 -18.09 26.42
C ASP A 93 24.77 -16.88 25.61
N ARG A 94 25.38 -16.62 24.44
CA ARG A 94 24.95 -15.53 23.55
C ARG A 94 23.56 -15.81 22.95
N LEU A 95 23.27 -17.07 22.62
CA LEU A 95 21.94 -17.45 22.13
C LEU A 95 20.89 -17.29 23.22
N ASN A 96 21.16 -17.80 24.43
CA ASN A 96 20.26 -17.64 25.57
C ASN A 96 20.00 -16.16 25.86
N HIS A 97 21.04 -15.31 25.77
CA HIS A 97 20.88 -13.86 25.92
C HIS A 97 19.93 -13.26 24.88
N THR A 98 20.09 -13.61 23.60
CA THR A 98 19.19 -13.15 22.53
C THR A 98 17.76 -13.65 22.73
N GLU A 99 17.59 -14.92 23.12
CA GLU A 99 16.28 -15.51 23.44
C GLU A 99 15.60 -14.77 24.61
N GLU A 100 16.34 -14.52 25.70
CA GLU A 100 15.84 -13.76 26.86
C GLU A 100 15.41 -12.35 26.47
N ARG A 101 16.22 -11.64 25.66
CA ARG A 101 15.88 -10.28 25.21
C ARG A 101 14.66 -10.25 24.31
N LEU A 102 14.50 -11.23 23.42
CA LEU A 102 13.30 -11.36 22.60
C LEU A 102 12.06 -11.67 23.44
N ALA A 103 12.18 -12.49 24.48
CA ALA A 103 11.08 -12.79 25.39
C ALA A 103 10.68 -11.60 26.26
N GLU A 104 11.65 -10.76 26.66
CA GLU A 104 11.41 -9.51 27.40
C GLU A 104 10.84 -8.40 26.52
N ALA A 105 11.20 -8.38 25.25
CA ALA A 105 10.68 -7.41 24.30
C ALA A 105 9.20 -7.73 24.04
N ASP A 106 8.31 -6.78 24.36
CA ASP A 106 6.91 -6.85 23.98
C ASP A 106 6.78 -6.66 22.46
N THR A 107 7.20 -7.67 21.71
CA THR A 107 7.16 -7.63 20.26
C THR A 107 5.74 -7.97 19.83
N GLN A 108 4.90 -6.95 19.73
CA GLN A 108 3.57 -7.03 19.11
C GLN A 108 3.57 -7.61 17.67
N ASP A 109 4.76 -7.78 17.07
CA ASP A 109 4.92 -8.17 15.66
C ASP A 109 4.96 -9.69 15.45
N SER A 110 4.60 -10.47 16.48
CA SER A 110 4.65 -11.93 16.50
C SER A 110 5.90 -12.47 15.81
N ILE A 111 7.04 -12.31 16.47
CA ILE A 111 8.29 -12.93 16.01
C ILE A 111 8.22 -14.41 16.36
N ASP A 112 8.20 -15.26 15.34
CA ASP A 112 8.29 -16.69 15.54
C ASP A 112 9.76 -17.09 15.63
N MET A 113 10.07 -17.88 16.66
CA MET A 113 11.42 -18.36 16.94
C MET A 113 11.50 -19.87 16.74
N TYR A 114 12.50 -20.30 15.97
CA TYR A 114 12.74 -21.70 15.66
C TYR A 114 14.19 -22.10 15.98
N ASP A 115 14.34 -23.26 16.60
CA ASP A 115 15.64 -23.91 16.73
C ASP A 115 16.03 -24.52 15.37
N GLY A 116 17.21 -24.15 14.86
CA GLY A 116 17.81 -24.84 13.72
C GLY A 116 18.05 -26.31 14.03
N VAL A 117 17.85 -27.20 13.05
CA VAL A 117 17.89 -28.67 13.24
C VAL A 117 19.20 -29.12 13.90
N GLU A 118 19.07 -29.52 15.17
CA GLU A 118 20.12 -30.14 16.00
C GLU A 118 20.45 -31.53 15.47
N THR A 119 21.46 -31.65 14.61
CA THR A 119 22.05 -32.97 14.39
C THR A 119 23.54 -32.99 14.65
N ILE A 120 24.34 -32.05 14.15
CA ILE A 120 25.82 -32.12 14.31
C ILE A 120 26.51 -30.73 14.40
N ARG A 121 25.77 -29.62 14.34
CA ARG A 121 26.33 -28.25 14.21
C ARG A 121 25.98 -27.34 15.39
N PRO A 122 26.74 -26.24 15.60
CA PRO A 122 26.36 -25.22 16.58
C PRO A 122 24.90 -24.82 16.40
N ARG A 123 24.16 -24.73 17.51
CA ARG A 123 22.75 -24.32 17.54
C ARG A 123 22.65 -22.94 16.87
N SER A 124 21.71 -22.81 15.94
CA SER A 124 21.38 -21.53 15.31
C SER A 124 19.96 -21.12 15.67
N LEU A 125 19.75 -19.84 15.90
CA LEU A 125 18.42 -19.28 16.15
C LEU A 125 17.87 -18.73 14.84
N ILE A 126 16.73 -19.25 14.39
CA ILE A 126 16.04 -18.73 13.21
C ILE A 126 14.88 -17.89 13.70
N LEU A 127 14.90 -16.60 13.33
CA LEU A 127 13.86 -15.65 13.66
C LEU A 127 13.09 -15.30 12.39
N GLU A 128 11.77 -15.29 12.50
CA GLU A 128 10.86 -14.96 11.41
C GLU A 128 9.85 -13.90 11.89
N LYS A 129 9.77 -12.78 11.18
CA LYS A 129 8.75 -11.76 11.43
C LYS A 129 7.44 -12.16 10.77
N ASN A 130 6.35 -11.68 11.33
CA ASN A 130 5.07 -11.74 10.66
C ASN A 130 5.09 -10.93 9.37
N THR A 131 4.89 -11.61 8.23
CA THR A 131 4.89 -10.99 6.91
C THR A 131 3.80 -9.92 6.77
N GLU A 132 2.64 -10.09 7.40
CA GLU A 132 1.56 -9.11 7.38
C GLU A 132 1.93 -7.82 8.11
N VAL A 133 2.76 -7.93 9.14
CA VAL A 133 3.31 -6.75 9.82
C VAL A 133 4.37 -6.10 8.94
N VAL A 134 5.34 -6.85 8.43
CA VAL A 134 6.42 -6.33 7.57
C VAL A 134 5.85 -5.64 6.31
N LYS A 135 4.79 -6.17 5.70
CA LYS A 135 4.11 -5.54 4.55
C LYS A 135 3.67 -4.11 4.87
N LYS A 136 3.19 -3.82 6.08
CA LYS A 136 2.77 -2.47 6.50
C LYS A 136 3.94 -1.50 6.69
N TYR A 137 5.13 -2.02 6.97
CA TYR A 137 6.35 -1.22 7.19
C TYR A 137 7.30 -1.22 5.99
N THR A 138 6.89 -1.77 4.86
CA THR A 138 7.66 -1.71 3.62
C THR A 138 6.88 -0.94 2.57
N TRP A 139 7.58 -0.13 1.77
CA TRP A 139 6.95 0.57 0.66
C TRP A 139 6.27 -0.41 -0.31
N VAL A 140 6.95 -1.50 -0.67
CA VAL A 140 6.41 -2.53 -1.57
C VAL A 140 5.13 -3.16 -1.01
N GLY A 141 5.10 -3.48 0.29
CA GLY A 141 3.90 -4.02 0.92
C GLY A 141 2.74 -3.02 0.96
N ARG A 142 3.01 -1.74 1.25
CA ARG A 142 2.02 -0.66 1.17
C ARG A 142 1.47 -0.46 -0.25
N GLN A 143 2.33 -0.54 -1.27
CA GLN A 143 1.90 -0.48 -2.68
C GLN A 143 0.97 -1.65 -3.01
N ALA A 144 1.36 -2.87 -2.65
CA ALA A 144 0.55 -4.07 -2.88
C ALA A 144 -0.81 -3.95 -2.17
N GLU A 145 -0.82 -3.46 -0.93
CA GLU A 145 -2.06 -3.24 -0.18
C GLU A 145 -2.95 -2.17 -0.83
N ALA A 146 -2.38 -1.05 -1.28
CA ALA A 146 -3.11 -0.01 -2.00
C ALA A 146 -3.69 -0.50 -3.34
N VAL A 147 -2.93 -1.27 -4.12
CA VAL A 147 -3.41 -1.91 -5.36
C VAL A 147 -4.55 -2.87 -5.06
N ARG A 148 -4.38 -3.73 -4.05
CA ARG A 148 -5.40 -4.68 -3.62
C ARG A 148 -6.68 -3.93 -3.21
N PHE A 149 -6.55 -2.88 -2.42
CA PHE A 149 -7.69 -2.05 -2.04
C PHE A 149 -8.37 -1.43 -3.25
N MET A 150 -7.64 -0.81 -4.18
CA MET A 150 -8.25 -0.22 -5.38
C MET A 150 -8.99 -1.25 -6.23
N ARG A 151 -8.46 -2.48 -6.35
CA ARG A 151 -9.12 -3.55 -7.11
C ARG A 151 -10.39 -4.08 -6.44
N HIS A 152 -10.44 -4.13 -5.11
CA HIS A 152 -11.57 -4.72 -4.39
C HIS A 152 -12.59 -3.69 -3.90
N ALA A 153 -12.19 -2.43 -3.68
CA ALA A 153 -13.10 -1.37 -3.26
C ALA A 153 -14.14 -1.03 -4.34
N VAL A 154 -13.80 -1.27 -5.62
CA VAL A 154 -14.66 -1.02 -6.77
C VAL A 154 -14.81 -2.32 -7.53
N LEU A 155 -16.00 -2.92 -7.46
CA LEU A 155 -16.32 -4.21 -8.06
C LEU A 155 -16.31 -4.23 -9.62
N GLY A 156 -15.79 -3.19 -10.26
CA GLY A 156 -15.83 -3.01 -11.72
C GLY A 156 -14.49 -3.20 -12.43
N GLY A 157 -13.36 -2.99 -11.77
CA GLY A 157 -12.06 -2.95 -12.44
C GLY A 157 -11.56 -1.52 -12.64
N GLU A 158 -10.69 -1.31 -13.62
CA GLU A 158 -9.94 -0.06 -13.77
C GLU A 158 -10.80 1.10 -14.28
N GLU A 159 -11.67 0.85 -15.27
CA GLU A 159 -12.49 1.89 -15.90
C GLU A 159 -13.53 2.46 -14.92
N GLU A 160 -14.16 1.60 -14.11
CA GLU A 160 -15.12 2.01 -13.08
C GLU A 160 -14.41 2.78 -11.96
N MET A 161 -13.19 2.40 -11.59
CA MET A 161 -12.39 3.18 -10.63
C MET A 161 -12.04 4.55 -11.22
N ARG A 162 -11.69 4.61 -12.50
CA ARG A 162 -11.39 5.84 -13.22
C ARG A 162 -12.61 6.75 -13.33
N GLU A 163 -13.79 6.19 -13.59
CA GLU A 163 -15.05 6.94 -13.63
C GLU A 163 -15.48 7.39 -12.22
N LEU A 164 -15.27 6.55 -11.21
CA LEU A 164 -15.64 6.81 -9.81
C LEU A 164 -14.85 8.00 -9.27
N LEU A 165 -13.52 7.97 -9.43
CA LEU A 165 -12.62 9.02 -8.96
C LEU A 165 -12.59 10.23 -9.90
N GLY A 166 -12.83 10.01 -11.19
CA GLY A 166 -12.56 10.95 -12.27
C GLY A 166 -11.13 10.82 -12.81
N LYS A 167 -10.94 11.10 -14.10
CA LYS A 167 -9.68 10.89 -14.83
C LYS A 167 -8.43 11.43 -14.11
N GLY A 168 -8.44 12.71 -13.75
CA GLY A 168 -7.26 13.34 -13.13
C GLY A 168 -6.93 12.81 -11.73
N ALA A 169 -7.96 12.49 -10.96
CA ALA A 169 -7.85 11.91 -9.63
C ALA A 169 -7.31 10.47 -9.67
N TYR A 170 -7.82 9.68 -10.62
CA TYR A 170 -7.34 8.33 -10.89
C TYR A 170 -5.87 8.31 -11.29
N GLU A 171 -5.45 9.17 -12.22
CA GLU A 171 -4.04 9.28 -12.63
C GLU A 171 -3.11 9.64 -11.46
N ARG A 172 -3.55 10.49 -10.54
CA ARG A 172 -2.80 10.81 -9.31
C ARG A 172 -2.70 9.61 -8.37
N ALA A 173 -3.80 8.88 -8.18
CA ALA A 173 -3.81 7.66 -7.37
C ALA A 173 -2.83 6.62 -7.92
N VAL A 174 -2.85 6.38 -9.23
CA VAL A 174 -1.90 5.46 -9.90
C VAL A 174 -0.46 5.94 -9.71
N LYS A 175 -0.16 7.21 -9.97
CA LYS A 175 1.19 7.78 -9.76
C LYS A 175 1.66 7.64 -8.31
N ALA A 176 0.75 7.78 -7.35
CA ALA A 176 1.07 7.62 -5.95
C ALA A 176 1.34 6.17 -5.55
N VAL A 177 0.53 5.24 -6.06
CA VAL A 177 0.77 3.81 -5.90
C VAL A 177 2.13 3.43 -6.50
N HIS A 178 2.56 4.01 -7.61
CA HIS A 178 3.90 3.78 -8.16
C HIS A 178 5.03 4.52 -7.41
N GLY A 179 4.71 5.34 -6.42
CA GLY A 179 5.69 6.10 -5.64
C GLY A 179 6.34 7.24 -6.42
N VAL A 180 5.69 7.71 -7.50
CA VAL A 180 6.15 8.84 -8.31
C VAL A 180 5.82 10.17 -7.62
N ARG A 181 4.69 10.24 -6.91
CA ARG A 181 4.23 11.44 -6.18
C ARG A 181 3.47 11.02 -4.92
N PRO A 182 3.63 11.67 -3.76
CA PRO A 182 2.77 11.41 -2.60
C PRO A 182 1.31 11.74 -2.91
N PHE A 183 0.38 10.95 -2.37
CA PHE A 183 -1.05 11.22 -2.50
C PHE A 183 -1.52 12.14 -1.38
N GLU A 184 -2.06 13.29 -1.73
CA GLU A 184 -2.54 14.28 -0.76
C GLU A 184 -4.07 14.22 -0.64
N LEU A 185 -4.62 14.48 0.55
CA LEU A 185 -6.07 14.45 0.77
C LEU A 185 -6.82 15.46 -0.14
N GLY A 186 -6.14 16.53 -0.58
CA GLY A 186 -6.67 17.52 -1.53
C GLY A 186 -6.70 17.05 -2.99
N ASP A 187 -6.02 15.95 -3.33
CA ASP A 187 -5.93 15.46 -4.71
C ASP A 187 -7.27 14.93 -5.25
N LEU A 188 -8.27 14.70 -4.39
CA LEU A 188 -9.63 14.34 -4.82
C LEU A 188 -10.62 15.49 -4.77
N GLY A 189 -10.19 16.68 -4.34
CA GLY A 189 -10.99 17.89 -4.40
C GLY A 189 -11.42 18.16 -5.84
N GLU A 190 -12.74 18.22 -6.04
CA GLU A 190 -13.37 18.56 -7.31
C GLU A 190 -12.67 19.77 -7.90
N GLY A 191 -12.29 19.66 -9.17
CA GLY A 191 -11.74 20.78 -9.91
C GLY A 191 -12.58 21.98 -9.55
N LYS A 192 -11.94 22.97 -8.92
CA LYS A 192 -12.50 24.32 -8.89
C LYS A 192 -12.97 24.53 -10.32
N GLN A 193 -14.29 24.58 -10.50
CA GLN A 193 -14.86 25.10 -11.72
C GLN A 193 -14.23 26.49 -11.79
N ASN A 194 -13.15 26.62 -12.56
CA ASN A 194 -12.65 27.91 -13.03
C ASN A 194 -13.70 28.42 -14.01
N GLU A 195 -14.91 28.66 -13.51
CA GLU A 195 -15.87 29.55 -14.15
C GLU A 195 -15.46 30.96 -13.71
N GLY A 196 -14.79 31.66 -14.62
CA GLY A 196 -14.83 33.12 -14.69
C GLY A 196 -14.17 33.90 -13.56
N CYS A 197 -12.87 34.19 -13.73
CA CYS A 197 -12.43 35.57 -13.59
C CYS A 197 -11.26 35.81 -14.56
N GLU A 198 -11.61 35.89 -15.84
CA GLU A 198 -10.86 36.61 -16.84
C GLU A 198 -10.90 38.09 -16.44
N SER A 199 -10.05 38.48 -15.48
CA SER A 199 -9.71 39.88 -15.29
C SER A 199 -8.49 40.15 -16.15
N GLU A 200 -8.69 41.00 -17.16
CA GLU A 200 -7.69 41.45 -18.11
C GLU A 200 -6.37 41.79 -17.40
N PRO A 201 -5.21 41.35 -17.93
CA PRO A 201 -3.93 41.84 -17.49
C PRO A 201 -3.79 43.31 -17.89
N ARG A 202 -3.76 44.20 -16.89
CA ARG A 202 -3.29 45.57 -17.12
C ARG A 202 -1.81 45.53 -17.48
N ASP A 203 -1.52 46.08 -18.65
CA ASP A 203 -0.20 46.48 -19.13
C ASP A 203 0.65 47.10 -18.01
N VAL A 204 1.77 46.47 -17.69
CA VAL A 204 2.95 47.16 -17.15
C VAL A 204 4.12 46.85 -18.06
N THR A 205 4.33 47.76 -19.00
CA THR A 205 5.53 47.90 -19.80
C THR A 205 6.71 48.18 -18.87
N THR A 206 7.74 47.33 -18.85
CA THR A 206 9.13 47.78 -18.67
C THR A 206 10.07 46.79 -19.37
N ALA A 207 10.87 47.35 -20.26
CA ALA A 207 11.74 46.68 -21.21
C ALA A 207 13.14 46.38 -20.66
N ALA A 208 13.89 45.64 -21.50
CA ALA A 208 15.32 45.27 -21.46
C ALA A 208 15.65 44.08 -20.56
N GLY A 209 16.23 42.97 -21.03
CA GLY A 209 16.87 42.63 -22.30
C GLY A 209 17.85 41.49 -21.98
N GLY A 210 17.94 40.46 -22.83
CA GLY A 210 18.89 39.37 -22.60
C GLY A 210 18.59 38.15 -23.46
N ASP A 211 19.18 38.14 -24.64
CA ASP A 211 19.26 37.02 -25.56
C ASP A 211 19.95 35.79 -24.95
N SER A 212 19.39 34.59 -25.17
CA SER A 212 20.20 33.40 -25.46
C SER A 212 19.33 32.25 -25.97
N GLU A 213 19.78 31.73 -27.10
CA GLU A 213 19.16 30.78 -28.02
C GLU A 213 18.96 29.36 -27.48
N GLY A 214 17.97 28.68 -28.06
CA GLY A 214 18.12 27.30 -28.52
C GLY A 214 17.72 26.22 -27.53
N ARG A 215 16.46 25.76 -27.60
CA ARG A 215 16.12 24.40 -27.17
C ARG A 215 15.09 23.79 -28.09
N GLN A 216 15.49 22.68 -28.69
CA GLN A 216 14.74 21.90 -29.66
C GLN A 216 13.51 21.28 -29.00
N ASP A 217 12.37 21.46 -29.67
CA ASP A 217 11.13 20.74 -29.41
C ASP A 217 11.32 19.27 -29.80
N GLU A 218 11.40 18.39 -28.81
CA GLU A 218 11.15 16.96 -29.01
C GLU A 218 9.73 16.64 -28.56
N ASP A 219 8.93 16.34 -29.59
CA ASP A 219 7.55 15.91 -29.56
C ASP A 219 7.43 14.54 -28.86
N MET A 220 7.28 14.54 -27.53
CA MET A 220 6.97 13.35 -26.75
C MET A 220 5.47 13.08 -26.75
N SER A 221 5.02 12.36 -27.78
CA SER A 221 3.76 11.62 -27.75
C SER A 221 3.83 10.53 -26.68
N VAL A 222 3.31 10.81 -25.49
CA VAL A 222 3.13 9.81 -24.43
C VAL A 222 1.96 8.90 -24.82
N VAL A 223 2.28 7.75 -25.40
CA VAL A 223 1.34 6.65 -25.62
C VAL A 223 0.98 6.07 -24.25
N VAL A 224 -0.11 6.56 -23.65
CA VAL A 224 -0.71 5.96 -22.45
C VAL A 224 -1.47 4.71 -22.86
N GLY A 225 -0.71 3.65 -23.09
CA GLY A 225 -1.20 2.30 -23.34
C GLY A 225 -0.20 1.33 -22.73
N MET A 226 -0.13 1.28 -21.40
CA MET A 226 0.68 0.30 -20.71
C MET A 226 -0.25 -0.70 -20.01
N PRO A 227 -0.13 -2.01 -20.28
CA PRO A 227 -0.77 -3.02 -19.47
C PRO A 227 -0.23 -2.89 -18.05
N ALA A 228 -1.12 -3.01 -17.05
CA ALA A 228 -0.72 -3.08 -15.65
C ALA A 228 0.47 -4.03 -15.53
N ASP A 229 1.62 -3.49 -15.13
CA ASP A 229 2.90 -4.16 -15.07
C ASP A 229 2.74 -5.41 -14.21
N GLU A 230 2.58 -6.57 -14.85
CA GLU A 230 2.44 -7.87 -14.20
C GLU A 230 3.64 -8.16 -13.29
N SER A 231 4.74 -7.41 -13.41
CA SER A 231 5.93 -7.54 -12.56
C SER A 231 5.67 -7.18 -11.09
N ILE A 232 4.88 -6.14 -10.79
CA ILE A 232 4.56 -5.79 -9.38
C ILE A 232 3.63 -6.83 -8.77
N ILE A 233 2.71 -7.38 -9.57
CA ILE A 233 1.77 -8.44 -9.16
C ILE A 233 2.49 -9.78 -8.99
N ALA A 234 3.44 -10.10 -9.89
CA ALA A 234 4.25 -11.31 -9.81
C ALA A 234 5.18 -11.29 -8.59
N LEU A 235 5.69 -10.12 -8.19
CA LEU A 235 6.45 -9.98 -6.94
C LEU A 235 5.57 -10.22 -5.70
N ALA A 236 4.33 -9.74 -5.70
CA ALA A 236 3.38 -10.01 -4.61
C ALA A 236 2.95 -11.48 -4.55
N ASN A 237 2.69 -12.12 -5.69
CA ASN A 237 2.21 -13.50 -5.75
C ASN A 237 3.34 -14.55 -5.57
N ASN A 238 4.59 -14.25 -5.96
CA ASN A 238 5.71 -15.17 -5.75
C ASN A 238 6.13 -15.29 -4.28
N GLN A 239 5.78 -14.33 -3.43
CA GLN A 239 6.03 -14.45 -1.99
C GLN A 239 5.15 -15.52 -1.33
N GLU A 240 3.92 -15.72 -1.81
CA GLU A 240 2.98 -16.71 -1.23
C GLU A 240 3.35 -18.16 -1.60
N ALA A 241 4.06 -18.39 -2.70
CA ALA A 241 4.39 -19.73 -3.18
C ALA A 241 5.59 -20.42 -2.48
N SER A 242 6.25 -19.76 -1.52
CA SER A 242 7.48 -20.29 -0.88
C SER A 242 7.28 -21.01 0.46
N GLU A 243 6.04 -21.28 0.87
CA GLU A 243 5.72 -21.83 2.21
C GLU A 243 5.76 -23.37 2.33
N GLU A 244 6.14 -24.13 1.30
CA GLU A 244 6.15 -25.60 1.39
C GLU A 244 7.40 -26.19 2.09
N HIS A 245 7.13 -26.90 3.20
CA HIS A 245 7.98 -27.86 3.92
C HIS A 245 9.19 -27.35 4.73
N VAL A 246 8.92 -26.62 5.82
CA VAL A 246 9.75 -26.64 7.03
C VAL A 246 8.97 -27.32 8.15
N VAL A 247 9.52 -28.36 8.77
CA VAL A 247 8.95 -28.98 9.98
C VAL A 247 9.11 -27.99 11.13
N LYS A 248 8.13 -27.09 11.28
CA LYS A 248 8.09 -26.06 12.33
C LYS A 248 7.72 -26.71 13.66
N ARG A 249 8.71 -26.95 14.55
CA ARG A 249 8.43 -27.12 15.98
C ARG A 249 8.31 -25.74 16.59
N LYS A 250 7.09 -25.20 16.66
CA LYS A 250 6.81 -23.93 17.33
C LYS A 250 6.98 -24.14 18.84
N ARG A 251 7.89 -23.38 19.47
CA ARG A 251 7.89 -23.23 20.93
C ARG A 251 6.97 -22.07 21.26
N GLU A 252 5.93 -22.33 22.04
CA GLU A 252 5.20 -21.28 22.74
C GLU A 252 6.08 -20.85 23.92
N ILE A 253 6.37 -19.55 23.98
CA ILE A 253 7.13 -18.90 25.06
C ILE A 253 6.12 -18.18 25.95
#